data_AF-A0A1L7XQP4-F1
#
_entry.id   AF-A0A1L7XQP4-F1
#
_cell.length_a   1.000
_cell.length_b   1.000
_cell.length_c   1.000
_cell.angle_alpha   90.00
_cell.angle_beta   90.00
_cell.angle_gamma   90.00
#
_symmetry.space_group_name_H-M   'P 1'
#
loop_
_entity.id
_entity.type
_entity.pdbx_description
1 polymer ?
#
loop_
_entity_poly.entity_id
_entity_poly.type
_entity_poly.pdbx_seq_one_letter_code
_entity_poly.pdbx_strand_id
1 'polypeptide(L)'
;MFRECSTSDVLQFMRDNWRHYSKWIDGAHMKWQNADFLESSTYLRNSLSGSRVQSAKGAMPLQETVLPMVDPELDERRLIPALNIKDPHHPEWTMLSYFGVIMKGDIEYYLRCLIAISENQAPDIDKVAYIYEQIQTRHKGNEDLIRAAIYERAILFVHLKSRKTTKMFGWMNMKECISRNIAIESDYPSSSYLFRCLSFPAGDPIAPIVAAATLITSSTRLKDISRLFRDVIRAPKDVNISKAA
;
A
#
# COMPACT_ATOMS: atom_id res chain seq x y z
N MET A 1 -8.20 24.37 -13.06
CA MET A 1 -7.50 23.48 -14.00
C MET A 1 -8.19 22.12 -14.15
N PHE A 2 -8.00 21.15 -13.24
CA PHE A 2 -8.63 19.81 -13.37
C PHE A 2 -10.17 19.76 -13.29
N ARG A 3 -10.82 20.87 -12.92
CA ARG A 3 -12.29 21.00 -12.90
C ARG A 3 -12.88 21.35 -14.27
N GLU A 4 -12.09 21.99 -15.13
CA GLU A 4 -12.55 22.57 -16.40
C GLU A 4 -11.99 21.82 -17.61
N CYS A 5 -10.84 21.17 -17.44
CA CYS A 5 -10.16 20.40 -18.48
C CYS A 5 -10.10 18.91 -18.09
N SER A 6 -9.96 18.04 -19.09
CA SER A 6 -9.79 16.61 -18.84
C SER A 6 -8.47 16.37 -18.08
N THR A 7 -8.48 15.44 -17.12
CA THR A 7 -7.27 15.06 -16.36
C THR A 7 -6.14 14.64 -17.29
N SER A 8 -6.44 13.84 -18.30
CA SER A 8 -5.44 13.37 -19.25
C SER A 8 -4.77 14.53 -19.98
N ASP A 9 -5.53 15.53 -20.45
CA ASP A 9 -4.96 16.65 -21.20
C ASP A 9 -4.10 17.55 -20.32
N VAL A 10 -4.54 17.78 -19.08
CA VAL A 10 -3.78 18.57 -18.12
C VAL A 10 -2.46 17.88 -17.76
N LEU A 11 -2.51 16.59 -17.42
CA LEU A 11 -1.30 15.84 -17.06
C LEU A 11 -0.35 15.71 -18.26
N GLN A 12 -0.89 15.54 -19.46
CA GLN A 12 -0.14 15.53 -20.71
C GLN A 12 0.58 16.86 -20.94
N PHE A 13 -0.13 17.97 -20.80
CA PHE A 13 0.46 19.30 -20.95
C PHE A 13 1.55 19.58 -19.91
N MET A 14 1.34 19.15 -18.66
CA MET A 14 2.35 19.24 -17.60
C MET A 14 3.60 18.42 -17.92
N ARG A 15 3.42 17.20 -18.42
CA ARG A 15 4.52 16.31 -18.84
C ARG A 15 5.34 16.95 -19.96
N ASP A 16 4.68 17.38 -21.02
CA ASP A 16 5.33 17.92 -22.22
C ASP A 16 6.10 19.22 -21.92
N ASN A 17 5.75 19.92 -20.83
CA ASN A 17 6.42 21.14 -20.37
C ASN A 17 7.15 20.96 -19.02
N TRP A 18 7.39 19.72 -18.58
CA TRP A 18 7.87 19.45 -17.22
C TRP A 18 9.21 20.13 -16.90
N ARG A 19 10.12 20.21 -17.88
CA ARG A 19 11.42 20.90 -17.72
C ARG A 19 11.29 22.37 -17.31
N HIS A 20 10.17 23.01 -17.64
CA HIS A 20 9.87 24.36 -17.19
C HIS A 20 9.27 24.37 -15.79
N TYR A 21 8.29 23.49 -15.53
CA TYR A 21 7.58 23.44 -14.24
C TYR A 21 8.42 22.88 -13.08
N SER A 22 9.34 21.96 -13.34
CA SER A 22 10.21 21.37 -12.32
C SER A 22 11.04 22.41 -11.56
N LYS A 23 11.34 23.55 -12.19
CA LYS A 23 12.02 24.69 -11.56
C LYS A 23 11.27 25.24 -10.35
N TRP A 24 9.94 25.18 -10.39
CA TRP A 24 9.05 25.69 -9.35
C TRP A 24 8.61 24.60 -8.36
N ILE A 25 8.72 23.32 -8.73
CA ILE A 25 8.26 22.18 -7.92
C ILE A 25 9.41 21.48 -7.18
N ASP A 26 10.54 21.24 -7.84
CA ASP A 26 11.72 20.57 -7.26
C ASP A 26 12.71 21.62 -6.75
N GLY A 27 12.97 22.64 -7.57
CA GLY A 27 13.84 23.75 -7.21
C GLY A 27 15.31 23.39 -6.94
N ALA A 28 15.67 22.09 -6.94
CA ALA A 28 16.99 21.52 -6.63
C ALA A 28 18.18 22.08 -7.43
N HIS A 29 17.91 22.90 -8.45
CA HIS A 29 18.92 23.50 -9.32
C HIS A 29 19.08 25.03 -9.13
N MET A 30 18.37 25.65 -8.17
CA MET A 30 18.37 27.10 -8.00
C MET A 30 19.13 27.53 -6.75
N LYS A 31 20.23 28.28 -6.94
CA LYS A 31 21.11 28.78 -5.87
C LYS A 31 20.47 29.85 -4.95
N TRP A 32 19.22 30.25 -5.19
CA TRP A 32 18.54 31.38 -4.56
C TRP A 32 17.27 30.97 -3.79
N GLN A 33 17.16 29.71 -3.38
CA GLN A 33 16.03 29.26 -2.55
C GLN A 33 16.08 29.91 -1.17
N ASN A 34 15.32 30.99 -0.99
CA ASN A 34 14.98 31.52 0.33
C ASN A 34 13.83 30.70 0.95
N ALA A 35 13.57 30.89 2.24
CA ALA A 35 12.52 30.18 2.96
C ALA A 35 11.14 30.36 2.29
N ASP A 36 10.83 31.58 1.84
CA ASP A 36 9.56 31.93 1.19
C ASP A 36 9.31 31.13 -0.10
N PHE A 37 10.36 30.88 -0.89
CA PHE A 37 10.27 30.05 -2.09
C PHE A 37 9.98 28.60 -1.74
N LEU A 38 10.67 28.03 -0.73
CA LEU A 38 10.46 26.65 -0.31
C LEU A 38 9.03 26.42 0.22
N GLU A 39 8.51 27.40 0.96
CA GLU A 39 7.13 27.39 1.43
C GLU A 39 6.15 27.46 0.25
N SER A 40 6.34 28.40 -0.67
CA SER A 40 5.49 28.56 -1.86
C SER A 40 5.51 27.33 -2.77
N SER A 41 6.69 26.74 -2.97
CA SER A 41 6.88 25.52 -3.76
C SER A 41 6.19 24.32 -3.10
N THR A 42 6.33 24.18 -1.78
CA THR A 42 5.65 23.14 -1.01
C THR A 42 4.14 23.30 -1.06
N TYR A 43 3.64 24.53 -0.91
CA TYR A 43 2.22 24.85 -1.05
C TYR A 43 1.70 24.49 -2.44
N LEU A 44 2.41 24.89 -3.50
CA LEU A 44 2.03 24.59 -4.88
C LEU A 44 1.99 23.08 -5.13
N ARG A 45 3.03 22.36 -4.72
CA ARG A 45 3.10 20.89 -4.81
C ARG A 45 1.91 20.26 -4.08
N ASN A 46 1.66 20.64 -2.82
CA ASN A 46 0.55 20.09 -2.04
C ASN A 46 -0.82 20.40 -2.65
N SER A 47 -0.98 21.59 -3.25
CA SER A 47 -2.22 21.98 -3.95
C SER A 47 -2.46 21.16 -5.21
N LEU A 48 -1.40 20.89 -5.99
CA LEU A 48 -1.46 20.00 -7.16
C LEU A 48 -1.71 18.54 -6.74
N SER A 49 -1.01 18.04 -5.73
CA SER A 49 -1.19 16.71 -5.14
C SER A 49 -2.62 16.49 -4.63
N GLY A 50 -3.21 17.50 -3.99
CA GLY A 50 -4.59 17.45 -3.48
C GLY A 50 -5.67 17.70 -4.53
N SER A 51 -5.30 18.03 -5.76
CA SER A 51 -6.27 18.32 -6.82
C SER A 51 -7.03 17.05 -7.22
N ARG A 52 -8.36 17.17 -7.37
CA ARG A 52 -9.21 16.05 -7.80
C ARG A 52 -8.98 15.76 -9.27
N VAL A 53 -8.60 14.52 -9.56
CA VAL A 53 -8.32 14.00 -10.89
C VAL A 53 -9.17 12.76 -11.18
N GLN A 54 -9.44 12.50 -12.45
CA GLN A 54 -10.17 11.32 -12.87
C GLN A 54 -9.26 10.09 -12.89
N SER A 55 -9.59 9.10 -12.07
CA SER A 55 -8.98 7.77 -12.08
C SER A 55 -9.98 6.70 -12.53
N ALA A 56 -9.51 5.46 -12.68
CA ALA A 56 -10.35 4.30 -12.95
C ALA A 56 -11.42 4.07 -11.86
N LYS A 57 -11.14 4.49 -10.61
CA LYS A 57 -12.03 4.41 -9.44
C LYS A 57 -12.93 5.63 -9.26
N GLY A 58 -12.82 6.64 -10.12
CA GLY A 58 -13.58 7.88 -10.06
C GLY A 58 -12.72 9.10 -9.74
N ALA A 59 -13.35 10.19 -9.33
CA ALA A 59 -12.64 11.42 -9.01
C ALA A 59 -12.02 11.36 -7.60
N MET A 60 -10.70 11.54 -7.50
CA MET A 60 -9.95 11.48 -6.24
C MET A 60 -8.71 12.37 -6.27
N PRO A 61 -8.08 12.70 -5.13
CA PRO A 61 -6.84 13.47 -5.10
C PRO A 61 -5.73 12.81 -5.93
N LEU A 62 -4.93 13.60 -6.64
CA LEU A 62 -3.81 13.11 -7.46
C LEU A 62 -2.85 12.23 -6.66
N GLN A 63 -2.51 12.63 -5.43
CA GLN A 63 -1.63 11.87 -4.54
C GLN A 63 -2.20 10.50 -4.08
N GLU A 64 -3.50 10.26 -4.26
CA GLU A 64 -4.13 8.98 -3.92
C GLU A 64 -4.18 8.01 -5.11
N THR A 65 -3.68 8.44 -6.27
CA THR A 65 -3.67 7.64 -7.50
C THR A 65 -2.40 6.84 -7.68
N VAL A 66 -2.46 5.90 -8.62
CA VAL A 66 -1.32 5.08 -9.05
C VAL A 66 -1.11 5.25 -10.55
N LEU A 67 0.14 5.07 -10.99
CA LEU A 67 0.44 4.95 -12.40
C LEU A 67 -0.23 3.67 -12.95
N PRO A 68 -0.87 3.72 -14.13
CA PRO A 68 -1.38 2.52 -14.78
C PRO A 68 -0.26 1.55 -15.16
N MET A 69 -0.59 0.26 -15.26
CA MET A 69 0.33 -0.80 -15.73
C MET A 69 1.48 -1.10 -14.78
N VAL A 70 1.42 -0.62 -13.53
CA VAL A 70 2.40 -0.96 -12.49
C VAL A 70 2.33 -2.44 -12.12
N ASP A 71 1.11 -2.98 -12.03
CA ASP A 71 0.87 -4.41 -11.88
C ASP A 71 -0.31 -4.79 -12.78
N PRO A 72 -0.04 -5.39 -13.96
CA PRO A 72 -1.07 -5.77 -14.91
C PRO A 72 -2.15 -6.68 -14.32
N GLU A 73 -1.85 -7.45 -13.27
CA GLU A 73 -2.82 -8.31 -12.61
C GLU A 73 -3.92 -7.50 -11.90
N LEU A 74 -3.62 -6.25 -11.49
CA LEU A 74 -4.53 -5.40 -10.72
C LEU A 74 -5.17 -4.27 -11.54
N ASP A 75 -4.62 -3.95 -12.72
CA ASP A 75 -5.15 -2.93 -13.62
C ASP A 75 -6.49 -3.34 -14.28
N GLU A 76 -6.82 -4.63 -14.27
CA GLU A 76 -8.09 -5.12 -14.79
C GLU A 76 -9.30 -4.63 -13.96
N ARG A 77 -10.44 -4.45 -14.64
CA ARG A 77 -11.76 -4.19 -14.00
C ARG A 77 -11.83 -2.96 -13.09
N ARG A 78 -10.91 -1.99 -13.22
CA ARG A 78 -10.92 -0.73 -12.45
C ARG A 78 -10.85 -0.94 -10.93
N LEU A 79 -10.13 -1.98 -10.51
CA LEU A 79 -9.97 -2.33 -9.10
C LEU A 79 -9.09 -1.33 -8.34
N ILE A 80 -8.13 -0.75 -9.05
CA ILE A 80 -7.13 0.16 -8.48
C ILE A 80 -7.35 1.60 -8.95
N PRO A 81 -6.85 2.60 -8.21
CA PRO A 81 -7.02 4.01 -8.53
C PRO A 81 -6.04 4.49 -9.63
N ALA A 82 -5.98 3.76 -10.75
CA ALA A 82 -5.08 4.07 -11.86
C ALA A 82 -5.48 5.38 -12.56
N LEU A 83 -4.50 6.23 -12.86
CA LEU A 83 -4.72 7.48 -13.60
C LEU A 83 -5.17 7.23 -15.04
N ASN A 84 -6.06 8.08 -15.55
CA ASN A 84 -6.38 8.06 -16.97
C ASN A 84 -5.36 8.91 -17.75
N ILE A 85 -4.29 8.28 -18.25
CA ILE A 85 -3.21 8.92 -19.03
C ILE A 85 -2.90 8.14 -20.31
N LYS A 86 -2.36 8.85 -21.30
CA LYS A 86 -1.87 8.27 -22.56
C LYS A 86 -0.43 7.80 -22.39
N ASP A 87 -0.12 6.66 -22.98
CA ASP A 87 1.22 6.04 -22.97
C ASP A 87 1.85 5.98 -21.55
N PRO A 88 1.34 5.11 -20.65
CA PRO A 88 1.79 5.03 -19.26
C PRO A 88 3.28 4.71 -19.09
N HIS A 89 3.91 4.11 -20.09
CA HIS A 89 5.32 3.73 -20.06
C HIS A 89 6.28 4.88 -20.39
N HIS A 90 5.75 6.05 -20.77
CA HIS A 90 6.59 7.20 -21.12
C HIS A 90 7.44 7.63 -19.90
N PRO A 91 8.77 7.72 -20.01
CA PRO A 91 9.66 7.93 -18.87
C PRO A 91 9.46 9.28 -18.17
N GLU A 92 8.97 10.29 -18.88
CA GLU A 92 8.67 11.60 -18.30
C GLU A 92 7.47 11.59 -17.33
N TRP A 93 6.69 10.51 -17.28
CA TRP A 93 5.66 10.35 -16.25
C TRP A 93 6.25 10.23 -14.84
N THR A 94 7.54 9.95 -14.70
CA THR A 94 8.25 10.00 -13.41
C THR A 94 8.03 11.30 -12.65
N MET A 95 7.71 12.40 -13.33
CA MET A 95 7.30 13.67 -12.71
C MET A 95 6.09 13.56 -11.77
N LEU A 96 5.22 12.57 -11.96
CA LEU A 96 4.04 12.36 -11.13
C LEU A 96 4.40 11.97 -9.69
N SER A 97 5.61 11.43 -9.45
CA SER A 97 6.06 11.10 -8.09
C SER A 97 6.21 12.35 -7.22
N TYR A 98 6.48 13.53 -7.80
CA TYR A 98 6.51 14.79 -7.05
C TYR A 98 5.14 15.16 -6.46
N PHE A 99 4.06 14.59 -7.00
CA PHE A 99 2.70 14.81 -6.55
C PHE A 99 2.14 13.64 -5.73
N GLY A 100 2.99 12.69 -5.33
CA GLY A 100 2.58 11.54 -4.51
C GLY A 100 1.91 10.39 -5.27
N VAL A 101 1.88 10.44 -6.61
CA VAL A 101 1.42 9.31 -7.42
C VAL A 101 2.40 8.14 -7.26
N ILE A 102 1.90 6.95 -6.96
CA ILE A 102 2.75 5.77 -6.82
C ILE A 102 3.09 5.22 -8.21
N MET A 103 4.39 5.05 -8.45
CA MET A 103 4.94 4.73 -9.77
C MET A 103 5.47 3.30 -9.90
N LYS A 104 5.53 2.55 -8.79
CA LYS A 104 6.19 1.23 -8.72
C LYS A 104 5.39 0.29 -7.83
N GLY A 105 5.49 -1.02 -8.11
CA GLY A 105 4.84 -2.08 -7.32
C GLY A 105 5.59 -2.37 -6.01
N ASP A 106 5.71 -1.35 -5.16
CA ASP A 106 6.25 -1.44 -3.81
C ASP A 106 5.12 -1.67 -2.78
N ILE A 107 5.47 -1.66 -1.49
CA ILE A 107 4.49 -1.91 -0.45
C ILE A 107 3.39 -0.84 -0.40
N GLU A 108 3.73 0.42 -0.69
CA GLU A 108 2.77 1.53 -0.68
C GLU A 108 1.74 1.35 -1.79
N TYR A 109 2.15 0.87 -2.95
CA TYR A 109 1.26 0.49 -4.05
C TYR A 109 0.22 -0.55 -3.62
N TYR A 110 0.66 -1.68 -3.06
CA TYR A 110 -0.26 -2.75 -2.67
C TYR A 110 -1.19 -2.32 -1.55
N LEU A 111 -0.72 -1.51 -0.59
CA LEU A 111 -1.58 -0.93 0.44
C LEU A 111 -2.60 0.05 -0.17
N ARG A 112 -2.20 0.90 -1.12
CA ARG A 112 -3.11 1.82 -1.86
C ARG A 112 -4.20 1.04 -2.59
N CYS A 113 -3.82 -0.02 -3.29
CA CYS A 113 -4.74 -0.89 -4.01
C CYS A 113 -5.74 -1.54 -3.05
N LEU A 114 -5.26 -2.06 -1.93
CA LEU A 114 -6.10 -2.70 -0.93
C LEU A 114 -7.11 -1.72 -0.30
N ILE A 115 -6.69 -0.49 0.00
CA ILE A 115 -7.57 0.59 0.47
C ILE A 115 -8.65 0.88 -0.57
N ALA A 116 -8.26 1.05 -1.85
CA ALA A 116 -9.22 1.34 -2.91
C ALA A 116 -10.21 0.19 -3.13
N ILE A 117 -9.78 -1.06 -2.98
CA ILE A 117 -10.64 -2.23 -3.09
C ILE A 117 -11.56 -2.34 -1.86
N SER A 118 -11.11 -1.91 -0.67
CA SER A 118 -11.92 -1.97 0.55
C SER A 118 -13.10 -1.01 0.58
N GLU A 119 -13.07 0.03 -0.24
CA GLU A 119 -14.22 0.91 -0.48
C GLU A 119 -15.35 0.22 -1.27
N ASN A 120 -15.07 -0.89 -1.95
CA ASN A 120 -16.08 -1.66 -2.67
C ASN A 120 -16.70 -2.75 -1.77
N GLN A 121 -18.02 -2.91 -1.83
CA GLN A 121 -18.75 -3.87 -0.99
C GLN A 121 -18.55 -5.35 -1.39
N ALA A 122 -18.20 -5.63 -2.65
CA ALA A 122 -18.03 -6.99 -3.17
C ALA A 122 -16.71 -7.10 -3.95
N PRO A 123 -15.57 -7.34 -3.27
CA PRO A 123 -14.29 -7.47 -3.93
C PRO A 123 -14.12 -8.81 -4.62
N ASP A 124 -13.23 -8.84 -5.60
CA ASP A 124 -12.70 -10.07 -6.18
C ASP A 124 -11.73 -10.72 -5.18
N ILE A 125 -12.12 -11.86 -4.61
CA ILE A 125 -11.38 -12.53 -3.52
C ILE A 125 -9.99 -12.95 -3.98
N ASP A 126 -9.85 -13.38 -5.24
CA ASP A 126 -8.57 -13.83 -5.78
C ASP A 126 -7.59 -12.66 -5.88
N LYS A 127 -8.08 -11.48 -6.27
CA LYS A 127 -7.27 -10.24 -6.31
C LYS A 127 -6.89 -9.74 -4.93
N VAL A 128 -7.78 -9.85 -3.95
CA VAL A 128 -7.47 -9.52 -2.55
C VAL A 128 -6.41 -10.47 -2.00
N ALA A 129 -6.55 -11.78 -2.23
CA ALA A 129 -5.56 -12.78 -1.84
C ALA A 129 -4.19 -12.49 -2.47
N TYR A 130 -4.16 -12.17 -3.77
CA TYR A 130 -2.95 -11.78 -4.48
C TYR A 130 -2.27 -10.56 -3.84
N ILE A 131 -3.02 -9.51 -3.51
CA ILE A 131 -2.46 -8.31 -2.86
C ILE A 131 -1.84 -8.66 -1.50
N TYR A 132 -2.50 -9.49 -0.69
CA TYR A 132 -1.91 -9.96 0.57
C TYR A 132 -0.61 -10.73 0.36
N GLU A 133 -0.53 -11.55 -0.70
CA GLU A 133 0.71 -12.25 -1.03
C GLU A 133 1.83 -11.28 -1.39
N GLN A 134 1.53 -10.25 -2.20
CA GLN A 134 2.50 -9.22 -2.58
C GLN A 134 2.97 -8.37 -1.38
N ILE A 135 2.08 -8.11 -0.42
CA ILE A 135 2.43 -7.49 0.86
C ILE A 135 3.34 -8.43 1.67
N GLN A 136 3.01 -9.71 1.77
CA GLN A 136 3.79 -10.69 2.53
C GLN A 136 5.19 -10.92 1.93
N THR A 137 5.35 -10.90 0.62
CA THR A 137 6.68 -11.05 -0.02
C THR A 137 7.58 -9.88 0.32
N ARG A 138 7.01 -8.67 0.44
CA ARG A 138 7.68 -7.39 0.76
C ARG A 138 7.63 -6.99 2.24
N HIS A 139 7.18 -7.90 3.11
CA HIS A 139 7.05 -7.63 4.55
C HIS A 139 8.37 -7.17 5.19
N LYS A 140 9.47 -7.81 4.80
CA LYS A 140 10.80 -7.52 5.35
C LYS A 140 11.23 -6.09 5.01
N GLY A 141 11.53 -5.28 6.02
CA GLY A 141 11.92 -3.88 5.90
C GLY A 141 10.75 -2.90 5.79
N ASN A 142 9.51 -3.37 5.83
CA ASN A 142 8.28 -2.55 5.77
C ASN A 142 7.32 -2.88 6.92
N GLU A 143 7.79 -3.56 7.97
CA GLU A 143 6.97 -4.12 9.03
C GLU A 143 6.11 -3.07 9.73
N ASP A 144 6.70 -1.91 10.03
CA ASP A 144 6.00 -0.82 10.75
C ASP A 144 4.93 -0.17 9.88
N LEU A 145 5.22 0.06 8.60
CA LEU A 145 4.26 0.61 7.65
C LEU A 145 3.07 -0.33 7.43
N ILE A 146 3.35 -1.62 7.24
CA ILE A 146 2.32 -2.66 7.07
C ILE A 146 1.46 -2.75 8.32
N ARG A 147 2.10 -2.78 9.50
CA ARG A 147 1.40 -2.86 10.78
C ARG A 147 0.52 -1.64 10.97
N ALA A 148 1.04 -0.42 10.80
CA ALA A 148 0.27 0.81 10.93
C ALA A 148 -0.96 0.79 10.01
N ALA A 149 -0.78 0.50 8.72
CA ALA A 149 -1.88 0.47 7.76
C ALA A 149 -2.96 -0.56 8.12
N ILE A 150 -2.58 -1.80 8.45
CA ILE A 150 -3.53 -2.89 8.71
C ILE A 150 -4.21 -2.77 10.09
N TYR A 151 -3.58 -2.11 11.06
CA TYR A 151 -4.17 -1.83 12.37
C TYR A 151 -5.08 -0.60 12.37
N GLU A 152 -4.80 0.40 11.53
CA GLU A 152 -5.56 1.66 11.48
C GLU A 152 -6.72 1.61 10.50
N ARG A 153 -6.55 0.93 9.36
CA ARG A 153 -7.55 0.91 8.28
C ARG A 153 -8.28 -0.42 8.19
N ALA A 154 -9.56 -0.35 7.81
CA ALA A 154 -10.36 -1.54 7.53
C ALA A 154 -10.02 -2.11 6.15
N ILE A 155 -8.90 -2.83 6.07
CA ILE A 155 -8.33 -3.39 4.83
C ILE A 155 -8.15 -4.92 4.87
N LEU A 156 -8.68 -5.58 5.90
CA LEU A 156 -8.75 -7.04 6.01
C LEU A 156 -10.12 -7.53 5.58
N PHE A 157 -10.19 -8.28 4.48
CA PHE A 157 -11.44 -8.88 4.02
C PHE A 157 -11.68 -10.22 4.72
N VAL A 158 -12.72 -10.31 5.54
CA VAL A 158 -12.99 -11.48 6.39
C VAL A 158 -14.32 -12.16 6.07
N HIS A 159 -14.33 -13.50 6.18
CA HIS A 159 -15.54 -14.30 6.07
C HIS A 159 -16.18 -14.49 7.45
N LEU A 160 -17.33 -13.86 7.68
CA LEU A 160 -18.09 -14.04 8.91
C LEU A 160 -19.02 -15.25 8.78
N LYS A 161 -18.82 -16.22 9.67
CA LYS A 161 -19.73 -17.37 9.81
C LYS A 161 -21.01 -16.91 10.51
N SER A 162 -22.09 -16.75 9.75
CA SER A 162 -23.43 -16.52 10.31
C SER A 162 -24.09 -17.86 10.65
N ARG A 163 -24.89 -17.89 11.73
CA ARG A 163 -25.79 -19.03 12.05
C ARG A 163 -26.92 -19.18 11.02
N LYS A 164 -27.18 -18.16 10.19
CA LYS A 164 -28.08 -18.22 9.04
C LYS A 164 -27.26 -18.47 7.79
N THR A 165 -27.80 -19.22 6.83
CA THR A 165 -27.14 -19.75 5.62
C THR A 165 -26.49 -18.70 4.69
N THR A 166 -26.60 -17.42 4.99
CA THR A 166 -25.97 -16.32 4.24
C THR A 166 -24.58 -16.06 4.79
N LYS A 167 -23.54 -16.37 4.00
CA LYS A 167 -22.16 -15.91 4.27
C LYS A 167 -22.17 -14.39 4.34
N MET A 168 -21.69 -13.84 5.45
CA MET A 168 -21.58 -12.40 5.62
C MET A 168 -20.11 -12.05 5.46
N PHE A 169 -19.80 -11.05 4.63
CA PHE A 169 -18.43 -10.63 4.37
C PHE A 169 -18.26 -9.20 4.85
N GLY A 170 -17.04 -8.83 5.22
CA GLY A 170 -16.77 -7.46 5.67
C GLY A 170 -15.30 -7.11 5.63
N TRP A 171 -15.05 -5.81 5.56
CA TRP A 171 -13.73 -5.22 5.74
C TRP A 171 -13.54 -4.86 7.21
N MET A 172 -12.41 -5.24 7.79
CA MET A 172 -12.05 -5.00 9.18
C MET A 172 -10.60 -4.57 9.31
N ASN A 173 -10.24 -3.97 10.44
CA ASN A 173 -8.83 -3.77 10.81
C ASN A 173 -8.35 -4.92 11.72
N MET A 174 -7.05 -4.97 11.99
CA MET A 174 -6.48 -6.05 12.80
C MET A 174 -7.01 -6.06 14.24
N LYS A 175 -7.25 -4.88 14.84
CA LYS A 175 -7.75 -4.76 16.22
C LYS A 175 -9.14 -5.38 16.35
N GLU A 176 -10.00 -5.14 15.37
CA GLU A 176 -11.33 -5.73 15.26
C GLU A 176 -11.25 -7.25 15.09
N CYS A 177 -10.34 -7.74 14.26
CA CYS A 177 -10.18 -9.18 14.03
C CYS A 177 -9.71 -9.90 15.31
N ILE A 178 -8.75 -9.34 16.03
CA ILE A 178 -8.27 -9.88 17.31
C ILE A 178 -9.39 -9.85 18.36
N SER A 179 -10.11 -8.74 18.51
CA SER A 179 -11.19 -8.63 19.50
C SER A 179 -12.36 -9.57 19.25
N ARG A 180 -12.60 -9.94 17.97
CA ARG A 180 -13.65 -10.89 17.56
C ARG A 180 -13.15 -12.33 17.42
N ASN A 181 -11.87 -12.57 17.72
CA ASN A 181 -11.21 -13.87 17.58
C ASN A 181 -11.37 -14.48 16.17
N ILE A 182 -11.16 -13.65 15.13
CA ILE A 182 -11.26 -14.05 13.72
C ILE A 182 -9.89 -14.54 13.23
N ALA A 183 -9.84 -15.79 12.78
CA ALA A 183 -8.63 -16.43 12.23
C ALA A 183 -8.51 -16.20 10.71
N ILE A 184 -8.00 -15.04 10.32
CA ILE A 184 -7.86 -14.60 8.91
C ILE A 184 -6.93 -15.52 8.11
N GLU A 185 -5.93 -16.11 8.76
CA GLU A 185 -4.99 -17.04 8.16
C GLU A 185 -5.66 -18.29 7.57
N SER A 186 -6.87 -18.63 8.02
CA SER A 186 -7.67 -19.73 7.47
C SER A 186 -8.34 -19.37 6.15
N ASP A 187 -8.68 -18.09 5.95
CA ASP A 187 -9.26 -17.57 4.70
C ASP A 187 -8.18 -17.35 3.63
N TYR A 188 -6.94 -17.06 4.04
CA TYR A 188 -5.81 -16.80 3.14
C TYR A 188 -4.57 -17.61 3.53
N PRO A 189 -4.54 -18.92 3.26
CA PRO A 189 -3.42 -19.79 3.63
C PRO A 189 -2.09 -19.32 3.02
N SER A 190 -2.15 -18.71 1.83
CA SER A 190 -0.98 -18.20 1.13
C SER A 190 -0.35 -16.96 1.76
N SER A 191 -1.09 -16.25 2.60
CA SER A 191 -0.68 -15.05 3.34
C SER A 191 -0.68 -15.26 4.86
N SER A 192 -0.65 -16.53 5.29
CA SER A 192 -0.73 -16.90 6.70
C SER A 192 0.41 -16.37 7.56
N TYR A 193 1.63 -16.24 7.01
CA TYR A 193 2.77 -15.68 7.74
C TYR A 193 2.53 -14.19 8.07
N LEU A 194 2.05 -13.41 7.09
CA LEU A 194 1.72 -12.00 7.29
C LEU A 194 0.73 -11.83 8.45
N PHE A 195 -0.39 -12.56 8.42
CA PHE A 195 -1.42 -12.45 9.45
C PHE A 195 -0.94 -12.93 10.82
N ARG A 196 -0.15 -14.00 10.89
CA ARG A 196 0.46 -14.46 12.15
C ARG A 196 1.38 -13.39 12.75
N CYS A 197 2.23 -12.75 11.94
CA CYS A 197 3.10 -11.67 12.42
C CYS A 197 2.32 -10.45 12.92
N LEU A 198 1.14 -10.20 12.35
CA LEU A 198 0.26 -9.08 12.72
C LEU A 198 -0.61 -9.37 13.94
N SER A 199 -0.89 -10.64 14.28
CA SER A 199 -1.78 -11.00 15.40
C SER A 199 -1.20 -10.70 16.78
N PHE A 200 0.08 -10.33 16.87
CA PHE A 200 0.76 -10.10 18.14
C PHE A 200 1.03 -8.60 18.37
N PRO A 201 0.80 -8.10 19.61
CA PRO A 201 1.03 -6.69 19.95
C PRO A 201 2.50 -6.28 19.77
N ALA A 202 2.74 -5.05 19.32
CA ALA A 202 4.07 -4.48 19.18
C ALA A 202 4.73 -4.22 20.56
N GLY A 203 6.00 -4.58 20.70
CA GLY A 203 6.81 -4.29 21.89
C GLY A 203 8.04 -5.19 22.06
N ASP A 204 8.01 -6.39 21.49
CA ASP A 204 9.12 -7.33 21.48
C ASP A 204 9.36 -7.77 20.02
N PRO A 205 10.56 -7.58 19.44
CA PRO A 205 10.85 -8.00 18.07
C PRO A 205 10.92 -9.53 17.90
N ILE A 206 11.10 -10.27 19.01
CA ILE A 206 11.23 -11.72 19.05
C ILE A 206 9.86 -12.36 19.35
N ALA A 207 9.04 -11.78 20.22
CA ALA A 207 7.77 -12.39 20.63
C ALA A 207 6.80 -12.69 19.47
N PRO A 208 6.58 -11.81 18.47
CA PRO A 208 5.75 -12.10 17.31
C PRO A 208 6.31 -13.26 16.46
N ILE A 209 7.64 -13.38 16.37
CA ILE A 209 8.29 -14.45 15.60
C ILE A 209 8.18 -15.78 16.34
N VAL A 210 8.46 -15.79 17.64
CA VAL A 210 8.33 -16.98 18.51
C VAL A 210 6.87 -17.44 18.56
N ALA A 211 5.93 -16.51 18.71
CA ALA A 211 4.51 -16.84 18.74
C ALA A 211 3.96 -17.26 17.35
N ALA A 212 4.47 -16.70 16.25
CA ALA A 212 4.17 -17.22 14.92
C ALA A 212 4.74 -18.64 14.72
N ALA A 213 5.88 -18.95 15.34
CA ALA A 213 6.46 -20.29 15.33
C ALA A 213 5.66 -21.28 16.19
N THR A 214 5.04 -20.86 17.30
CA THR A 214 4.16 -21.74 18.09
C THR A 214 2.84 -22.04 17.38
N LEU A 215 2.42 -21.21 16.42
CA LEU A 215 1.24 -21.42 15.57
C LEU A 215 1.51 -22.29 14.32
N ILE A 216 2.69 -22.93 14.22
CA ILE A 216 2.97 -23.86 13.12
C ILE A 216 2.08 -25.10 13.27
N THR A 217 1.20 -25.30 12.30
CA THR A 217 0.38 -26.52 12.15
C THR A 217 0.80 -27.31 10.92
N SER A 218 0.28 -28.53 10.77
CA SER A 218 0.51 -29.41 9.59
C SER A 218 0.09 -28.79 8.26
N SER A 219 -0.76 -27.75 8.28
CA SER A 219 -1.17 -26.99 7.09
C SER A 219 -0.22 -25.85 6.71
N THR A 220 0.79 -25.55 7.55
CA THR A 220 1.74 -24.46 7.31
C THR A 220 2.72 -24.86 6.21
N ARG A 221 2.90 -24.02 5.19
CA ARG A 221 3.81 -24.33 4.08
C ARG A 221 5.27 -24.34 4.57
N LEU A 222 6.06 -25.29 4.09
CA LEU A 222 7.46 -25.44 4.47
C LEU A 222 8.28 -24.16 4.26
N LYS A 223 8.01 -23.42 3.16
CA LYS A 223 8.68 -22.14 2.88
C LYS A 223 8.45 -21.08 3.97
N ASP A 224 7.27 -21.08 4.58
CA ASP A 224 6.89 -20.14 5.64
C ASP A 224 7.55 -20.56 6.96
N ILE A 225 7.64 -21.88 7.23
CA ILE A 225 8.41 -22.45 8.35
C ILE A 225 9.89 -22.08 8.23
N SER A 226 10.52 -22.29 7.06
CA SER A 226 11.92 -21.93 6.85
C SER A 226 12.18 -20.42 6.93
N ARG A 227 11.17 -19.58 6.62
CA ARG A 227 11.26 -18.12 6.81
C ARG A 227 11.23 -17.77 8.29
N LEU A 228 10.28 -18.32 9.06
CA LEU A 228 10.21 -18.15 10.52
C LEU A 228 11.52 -18.53 11.21
N PHE A 229 12.12 -19.69 10.89
CA PHE A 229 13.39 -20.08 11.49
C PHE A 229 14.53 -19.10 11.16
N ARG A 230 14.59 -18.58 9.94
CA ARG A 230 15.58 -17.55 9.56
C ARG A 230 15.37 -16.25 10.33
N ASP A 231 14.12 -15.88 10.57
CA ASP A 231 13.78 -14.67 11.31
C ASP A 231 14.08 -14.84 12.81
N VAL A 232 13.82 -16.01 13.40
CA VAL A 232 14.22 -16.35 14.79
C VAL A 232 15.75 -16.28 14.96
N ILE A 233 16.52 -16.74 13.97
CA ILE A 233 18.00 -16.68 14.05
C ILE A 233 18.54 -15.25 13.89
N ARG A 234 17.81 -14.39 13.17
CA ARG A 234 18.24 -13.00 12.89
C ARG A 234 17.81 -12.01 13.99
N ALA A 235 16.61 -12.14 14.53
CA ALA A 235 16.09 -11.20 15.52
C ALA A 235 17.02 -10.97 16.75
N PRO A 236 17.70 -12.00 17.30
CA PRO A 236 18.69 -11.79 18.38
C PRO A 236 19.92 -10.99 17.94
N LYS A 237 20.31 -11.08 16.67
CA LYS A 237 21.46 -10.33 16.12
C LYS A 237 21.12 -8.86 15.98
N ASP A 238 19.91 -8.56 15.51
CA ASP A 238 19.45 -7.18 15.32
C ASP A 238 19.23 -6.46 16.66
N VAL A 239 18.73 -7.16 17.69
CA VAL A 239 18.62 -6.63 19.06
C VAL A 239 19.98 -6.27 19.67
N ASN A 240 21.02 -7.06 19.41
CA ASN A 240 22.37 -6.78 19.89
C ASN A 240 23.01 -5.57 19.19
N ILE A 241 22.64 -5.28 17.94
CA ILE A 241 23.13 -4.11 17.20
C ILE A 241 22.43 -2.84 17.68
N SER A 242 21.11 -2.89 17.91
CA SER A 242 20.33 -1.74 18.41
C SER A 242 20.63 -1.34 19.87
N LYS A 243 21.25 -2.22 20.67
CA LYS A 243 21.75 -1.89 22.02
C LYS A 243 23.19 -1.35 22.03
N ALA A 244 23.88 -1.42 20.89
CA ALA A 244 25.28 -0.99 20.74
C ALA A 244 25.42 0.35 19.99
N ALA A 245 24.31 1.01 19.65
CA ALA A 245 24.24 2.31 18.97
C ALA A 245 23.69 3.39 19.90
#